data_AF-A0A3S4GFC4-F1
#
_entry.id   AF-A0A3S4GFC4-F1
#
_cell.length_a   1.000
_cell.length_b   1.000
_cell.length_c   1.000
_cell.angle_alpha   90.00
_cell.angle_beta   90.00
_cell.angle_gamma   90.00
#
_symmetry.space_group_name_H-M   'P 1'
#
loop_
_entity.id
_entity.type
_entity.pdbx_description
1 polymer ?
#
loop_
_entity_poly.entity_id
_entity_poly.type
_entity_poly.pdbx_seq_one_letter_code
_entity_poly.pdbx_strand_id
1 'polypeptide(L)'
;MSQLFKPISLGKLTLPNRIIIAPMCQYSAQEGAATPWHTMHLGSLAMSGAGLLIVEATAVSPEGRISPQDLGLWDDTTEQALAEVVNAVRQHATMPLGIQLGHAGRKASTAVPWEGGGQIRQANGGWQTIAPPQRRSMPRMKRRRR
;
A
#
# COMPACT_ATOMS: atom_id res chain seq x y z
N MET A 1 -20.78 -17.11 -21.69
CA MET A 1 -19.55 -16.37 -21.30
C MET A 1 -19.67 -15.83 -19.89
N SER A 2 -18.63 -15.97 -19.07
CA SER A 2 -18.62 -15.50 -17.68
C SER A 2 -18.68 -13.97 -17.59
N GLN A 3 -19.37 -13.45 -16.57
CA GLN A 3 -19.41 -12.01 -16.28
C GLN A 3 -18.03 -11.45 -15.89
N LEU A 4 -17.14 -12.30 -15.38
CA LEU A 4 -15.80 -11.93 -14.94
C LEU A 4 -14.94 -11.36 -16.07
N PHE A 5 -15.08 -11.90 -17.29
CA PHE A 5 -14.30 -11.51 -18.47
C PHE A 5 -14.99 -10.47 -19.35
N LYS A 6 -16.09 -9.87 -18.87
CA LYS A 6 -16.72 -8.76 -19.58
C LYS A 6 -16.06 -7.44 -19.23
N PRO A 7 -15.90 -6.52 -20.20
CA PRO A 7 -15.39 -5.19 -19.91
C PRO A 7 -16.21 -4.44 -18.87
N ILE A 8 -15.56 -3.52 -18.16
CA ILE A 8 -16.19 -2.58 -17.22
C ILE A 8 -15.50 -1.22 -17.32
N SER A 9 -16.27 -0.13 -17.27
CA SER A 9 -15.74 1.23 -17.26
C SER A 9 -15.73 1.80 -15.85
N LEU A 10 -14.59 2.34 -15.44
CA LEU A 10 -14.35 3.07 -14.20
C LEU A 10 -14.04 4.53 -14.55
N GLY A 11 -15.05 5.41 -14.52
CA GLY A 11 -14.91 6.75 -15.05
C GLY A 11 -14.55 6.72 -16.54
N LYS A 12 -13.38 7.28 -16.91
CA LYS A 12 -12.88 7.28 -18.29
C LYS A 12 -12.03 6.05 -18.64
N LEU A 13 -11.71 5.19 -17.67
CA LEU A 13 -10.87 4.02 -17.87
C LEU A 13 -11.74 2.79 -18.14
N THR A 14 -11.58 2.16 -19.30
CA THR A 14 -12.24 0.88 -19.61
C THR A 14 -11.28 -0.28 -19.38
N LEU A 15 -11.66 -1.20 -18.50
CA LEU A 15 -10.91 -2.43 -18.23
C LEU A 15 -11.42 -3.56 -19.13
N PRO A 16 -10.55 -4.43 -19.65
CA PRO A 16 -10.96 -5.54 -20.52
C PRO A 16 -11.75 -6.63 -19.79
N ASN A 17 -11.59 -6.72 -18.47
CA ASN A 17 -12.27 -7.66 -17.59
C ASN A 17 -12.40 -7.08 -16.18
N ARG A 18 -13.06 -7.83 -15.28
CA ARG A 18 -13.37 -7.40 -13.90
C ARG A 18 -12.37 -7.93 -12.87
N ILE A 19 -11.22 -8.41 -13.29
CA ILE A 19 -10.17 -8.91 -12.40
C ILE A 19 -9.28 -7.72 -12.04
N ILE A 20 -9.25 -7.38 -10.76
CA ILE A 20 -8.41 -6.31 -10.22
C ILE A 20 -7.45 -6.94 -9.22
N ILE A 21 -6.16 -6.72 -9.41
CA ILE A 21 -5.14 -7.17 -8.46
C ILE A 21 -5.06 -6.13 -7.35
N ALA A 22 -5.34 -6.59 -6.13
CA ALA A 22 -5.40 -5.76 -4.94
C ALA A 22 -4.01 -5.20 -4.56
N PRO A 23 -3.96 -4.05 -3.85
CA PRO A 23 -2.73 -3.58 -3.24
C PRO A 23 -2.31 -4.55 -2.14
N MET A 24 -1.13 -5.16 -2.28
CA MET A 24 -0.59 -6.15 -1.34
C MET A 24 0.81 -5.73 -0.92
N CYS A 25 0.99 -5.32 0.34
CA CYS A 25 2.29 -4.91 0.86
C CYS A 25 3.34 -6.00 0.67
N GLN A 26 4.46 -5.64 0.06
CA GLN A 26 5.60 -6.53 -0.18
C GLN A 26 6.67 -6.39 0.90
N TYR A 27 6.66 -5.29 1.66
CA TYR A 27 7.64 -5.00 2.70
C TYR A 27 9.09 -5.19 2.21
N SER A 28 9.37 -4.69 1.01
CA SER A 28 10.62 -4.91 0.27
C SER A 28 11.26 -3.60 -0.22
N ALA A 29 10.78 -2.46 0.24
CA ALA A 29 11.37 -1.16 -0.04
C ALA A 29 12.55 -0.87 0.90
N GLN A 30 13.43 0.03 0.47
CA GLN A 30 14.54 0.53 1.29
C GLN A 30 14.36 2.02 1.50
N GLU A 31 14.09 2.44 2.73
CA GLU A 31 13.71 3.83 3.05
C GLU A 31 12.61 4.39 2.12
N GLY A 32 11.59 3.57 1.86
CA GLY A 32 10.50 3.93 0.95
C GLY A 32 10.82 3.78 -0.54
N ALA A 33 12.09 3.71 -0.92
CA ALA A 33 12.46 3.56 -2.32
C ALA A 33 12.13 2.15 -2.82
N ALA A 34 11.50 2.08 -4.00
CA ALA A 34 11.27 0.83 -4.68
C ALA A 34 12.60 0.14 -5.01
N THR A 35 12.60 -1.18 -4.92
CA THR A 35 13.77 -2.04 -5.18
C THR A 35 13.50 -2.95 -6.39
N PRO A 36 14.52 -3.64 -6.93
CA PRO A 36 14.33 -4.60 -8.03
C PRO A 36 13.28 -5.69 -7.77
N TRP A 37 12.98 -5.98 -6.49
CA TRP A 37 11.85 -6.81 -6.10
C TRP A 37 10.54 -6.34 -6.73
N HIS A 38 10.26 -5.04 -6.66
CA HIS A 38 9.02 -4.45 -7.17
C HIS A 38 8.94 -4.56 -8.69
N THR A 39 10.06 -4.42 -9.40
CA THR A 39 10.12 -4.66 -10.85
C THR A 39 9.72 -6.09 -11.21
N MET A 40 10.29 -7.08 -10.52
CA MET A 40 9.95 -8.49 -10.75
C MET A 40 8.49 -8.79 -10.38
N HIS A 41 8.05 -8.32 -9.21
CA HIS A 41 6.71 -8.57 -8.69
C HIS A 41 5.62 -7.91 -9.54
N LEU A 42 5.70 -6.59 -9.72
CA LEU A 42 4.71 -5.84 -10.49
C LEU A 42 4.78 -6.21 -11.98
N GLY A 43 5.96 -6.48 -12.52
CA GLY A 43 6.11 -6.94 -13.91
C GLY A 43 5.41 -8.28 -14.15
N SER A 44 5.58 -9.25 -13.27
CA SER A 44 4.89 -10.55 -13.36
C SER A 44 3.37 -10.37 -13.32
N LEU A 45 2.86 -9.59 -12.38
CA LEU A 45 1.42 -9.31 -12.25
C LEU A 45 0.88 -8.52 -13.45
N ALA A 46 1.69 -7.59 -14.00
CA ALA A 46 1.34 -6.78 -15.16
C ALA A 46 1.02 -7.60 -16.42
N MET A 47 1.56 -8.82 -16.51
CA MET A 47 1.37 -9.76 -17.62
C MET A 47 0.32 -10.85 -17.35
N SER A 48 -0.36 -10.83 -16.20
CA SER A 48 -1.29 -11.89 -15.77
C SER A 48 -2.60 -12.00 -16.57
N GLY A 49 -2.95 -10.98 -17.37
CA GLY A 49 -4.24 -10.86 -18.04
C GLY A 49 -5.36 -10.26 -17.17
N ALA A 50 -5.06 -9.80 -15.96
CA ALA A 50 -5.98 -8.96 -15.17
C ALA A 50 -6.30 -7.64 -15.88
N GLY A 51 -7.39 -6.99 -15.46
CA GLY A 51 -7.84 -5.73 -16.03
C GLY A 51 -7.12 -4.50 -15.43
N LEU A 52 -6.74 -4.56 -14.15
CA LEU A 52 -6.09 -3.48 -13.41
C LEU A 52 -5.16 -4.07 -12.34
N LEU A 53 -3.98 -3.49 -12.18
CA LEU A 53 -3.07 -3.76 -11.07
C LEU A 53 -2.97 -2.52 -10.18
N ILE A 54 -3.17 -2.69 -8.88
CA ILE A 54 -3.00 -1.61 -7.88
C ILE A 54 -1.71 -1.88 -7.10
N VAL A 55 -0.75 -0.95 -7.21
CA VAL A 55 0.48 -0.95 -6.42
C VAL A 55 0.14 -0.88 -4.92
N GLU A 56 0.96 -1.52 -4.10
CA GLU A 56 0.77 -1.65 -2.66
C GLU A 56 0.59 -0.31 -1.92
N ALA A 57 0.17 -0.40 -0.64
CA ALA A 57 0.01 0.76 0.21
C ALA A 57 1.33 1.56 0.25
N THR A 58 1.33 2.71 -0.41
CA THR A 58 2.48 3.57 -0.60
C THR A 58 2.36 4.75 0.34
N ALA A 59 3.28 4.84 1.29
CA ALA A 59 3.23 5.84 2.34
C ALA A 59 3.45 7.25 1.79
N VAL A 60 2.60 8.20 2.22
CA VAL A 60 2.68 9.62 1.82
C VAL A 60 3.68 10.44 2.64
N SER A 61 4.20 9.86 3.72
CA SER A 61 5.26 10.41 4.55
C SER A 61 6.02 9.28 5.25
N PRO A 62 7.29 9.50 5.67
CA PRO A 62 8.09 8.45 6.30
C PRO A 62 7.44 7.81 7.54
N GLU A 63 6.81 8.62 8.39
CA GLU A 63 6.09 8.17 9.59
C GLU A 63 4.75 7.49 9.29
N GLY A 64 4.26 7.64 8.07
CA GLY A 64 3.03 7.03 7.56
C GLY A 64 3.18 5.57 7.15
N ARG A 65 4.40 5.05 7.08
CA ARG A 65 4.68 3.64 6.78
C ARG A 65 4.07 2.68 7.82
N ILE A 66 3.66 1.48 7.41
CA ILE A 66 3.31 0.39 8.34
C ILE A 66 4.60 -0.18 8.92
N SER A 67 5.49 -0.71 8.08
CA SER A 67 6.82 -1.21 8.46
C SER A 67 7.95 -0.37 7.86
N PRO A 68 9.19 -0.51 8.37
CA PRO A 68 10.33 0.21 7.80
C PRO A 68 10.54 -0.05 6.29
N GLN A 69 10.10 -1.21 5.80
CA GLN A 69 10.25 -1.68 4.42
C GLN A 69 9.02 -1.41 3.54
N ASP A 70 8.07 -0.61 3.99
CA ASP A 70 6.94 -0.16 3.18
C ASP A 70 7.41 0.78 2.05
N LEU A 71 6.76 0.66 0.90
CA LEU A 71 6.94 1.56 -0.23
C LEU A 71 6.51 2.99 0.12
N GLY A 72 7.25 3.98 -0.39
CA GLY A 72 7.04 5.40 -0.15
C GLY A 72 6.83 6.20 -1.43
N LEU A 73 6.16 7.35 -1.29
CA LEU A 73 6.06 8.38 -2.33
C LEU A 73 5.88 9.75 -1.66
N TRP A 74 6.98 10.27 -1.11
CA TRP A 74 6.98 11.52 -0.32
C TRP A 74 8.11 12.49 -0.72
N ASP A 75 9.05 12.06 -1.54
CA ASP A 75 10.17 12.86 -2.05
C ASP A 75 10.61 12.40 -3.45
N ASP A 76 11.51 13.17 -4.06
CA ASP A 76 12.03 12.90 -5.40
C ASP A 76 12.78 11.55 -5.47
N THR A 77 13.40 11.11 -4.37
CA THR A 77 14.13 9.83 -4.31
C THR A 77 13.19 8.65 -4.45
N THR A 78 12.11 8.66 -3.66
CA THR A 78 11.07 7.62 -3.67
C THR A 78 10.26 7.65 -4.96
N GLU A 79 9.98 8.85 -5.49
CA GLU A 79 9.37 9.02 -6.82
C GLU A 79 10.23 8.41 -7.93
N GLN A 80 11.51 8.77 -7.99
CA GLN A 80 12.44 8.30 -9.02
C GLN A 80 12.56 6.77 -9.00
N ALA A 81 12.71 6.18 -7.81
CA ALA A 81 12.78 4.73 -7.66
C ALA A 81 11.50 4.03 -8.18
N LEU A 82 10.32 4.58 -7.88
CA LEU A 82 9.06 4.01 -8.37
C LEU A 82 8.88 4.24 -9.88
N ALA A 83 9.34 5.38 -10.41
CA ALA A 83 9.31 5.68 -11.84
C ALA A 83 10.14 4.68 -12.66
N GLU A 84 11.30 4.27 -12.16
CA GLU A 84 12.13 3.22 -12.78
C GLU A 84 11.38 1.89 -12.90
N VAL A 85 10.69 1.48 -11.84
CA VAL A 85 9.85 0.28 -11.82
C VAL A 85 8.71 0.41 -12.85
N VAL A 86 7.98 1.53 -12.83
CA VAL A 86 6.87 1.76 -13.77
C VAL A 86 7.37 1.74 -15.21
N ASN A 87 8.50 2.40 -15.51
CA ASN A 87 9.09 2.44 -16.84
C ASN A 87 9.48 1.03 -17.32
N ALA A 88 10.11 0.22 -16.45
CA ALA A 88 10.44 -1.16 -16.77
C ALA A 88 9.19 -2.02 -17.05
N VAL A 89 8.13 -1.90 -16.25
CA VAL A 89 6.86 -2.60 -16.49
C VAL A 89 6.23 -2.17 -17.81
N ARG A 90 6.24 -0.87 -18.13
CA ARG A 90 5.64 -0.32 -19.35
C ARG A 90 6.31 -0.75 -20.64
N GLN A 91 7.57 -1.20 -20.59
CA GLN A 91 8.24 -1.81 -21.75
C GLN A 91 7.60 -3.13 -22.19
N HIS A 92 6.87 -3.80 -21.29
CA HIS A 92 6.35 -5.15 -21.54
C HIS A 92 4.84 -5.31 -21.33
N ALA A 93 4.19 -4.38 -20.64
CA ALA A 93 2.77 -4.48 -20.29
C ALA A 93 1.99 -3.17 -20.43
N THR A 94 0.78 -3.28 -20.98
CA THR A 94 -0.17 -2.16 -21.16
C THR A 94 -1.26 -2.12 -20.10
N MET A 95 -1.31 -3.09 -19.18
CA MET A 95 -2.34 -3.12 -18.12
C MET A 95 -2.34 -1.79 -17.35
N PRO A 96 -3.50 -1.15 -17.15
CA PRO A 96 -3.61 0.02 -16.28
C PRO A 96 -3.00 -0.23 -14.91
N LEU A 97 -2.27 0.77 -14.38
CA LEU A 97 -1.67 0.73 -13.05
C LEU A 97 -2.36 1.79 -12.20
N GLY A 98 -2.86 1.38 -11.03
CA GLY A 98 -3.28 2.25 -9.95
C GLY A 98 -2.29 2.19 -8.79
N ILE A 99 -2.41 3.10 -7.84
CA ILE A 99 -1.60 3.12 -6.62
C ILE A 99 -2.50 3.40 -5.42
N GLN A 100 -2.27 2.68 -4.32
CA GLN A 100 -2.93 2.96 -3.05
C GLN A 100 -2.05 3.89 -2.20
N LEU A 101 -2.37 5.18 -2.16
CA LEU A 101 -1.73 6.09 -1.20
C LEU A 101 -2.25 5.81 0.21
N GLY A 102 -1.35 5.77 1.19
CA GLY A 102 -1.67 5.38 2.56
C GLY A 102 -0.91 6.15 3.63
N HIS A 103 -1.51 6.19 4.83
CA HIS A 103 -0.85 6.59 6.06
C HIS A 103 -1.37 5.68 7.20
N ALA A 104 -0.49 4.87 7.79
CA ALA A 104 -0.85 3.84 8.76
C ALA A 104 -1.31 4.40 10.13
N GLY A 105 -0.95 5.66 10.41
CA GLY A 105 -1.38 6.38 11.61
C GLY A 105 -0.96 5.63 12.88
N ARG A 106 -1.90 5.36 13.79
CA ARG A 106 -1.59 4.59 15.03
C ARG A 106 -1.07 3.15 14.79
N LYS A 107 -1.21 2.61 13.57
CA LYS A 107 -0.72 1.28 13.19
C LYS A 107 0.67 1.33 12.54
N ALA A 108 1.23 2.53 12.35
CA ALA A 108 2.60 2.70 11.87
C ALA A 108 3.63 2.14 12.86
N SER A 109 4.88 2.06 12.41
CA SER A 109 6.00 1.56 13.23
C SER A 109 5.75 0.15 13.74
N THR A 110 5.43 -0.77 12.82
CA THR A 110 5.13 -2.18 13.08
C THR A 110 6.11 -3.08 12.32
N ALA A 111 6.56 -4.17 12.95
CA ALA A 111 7.42 -5.16 12.31
C ALA A 111 6.69 -5.83 11.14
N VAL A 112 7.46 -6.35 10.18
CA VAL A 112 6.91 -7.10 9.05
C VAL A 112 6.17 -8.36 9.53
N PRO A 113 5.20 -8.88 8.76
CA PRO A 113 4.35 -9.98 9.22
C PRO A 113 5.13 -11.24 9.65
N TRP A 114 6.21 -11.59 8.94
CA TRP A 114 7.04 -12.76 9.27
C TRP A 114 7.95 -12.55 10.49
N GLU A 115 8.09 -11.31 10.98
CA GLU A 115 8.75 -10.97 12.25
C GLU A 115 7.74 -10.79 13.40
N GLY A 116 6.47 -11.16 13.17
CA GLY A 116 5.42 -11.19 14.19
C GLY A 116 4.46 -10.00 14.20
N GLY A 117 4.66 -8.98 13.35
CA GLY A 117 3.68 -7.90 13.18
C GLY A 117 3.44 -7.03 14.43
N GLY A 118 4.39 -7.01 15.37
CA GLY A 118 4.30 -6.23 16.60
C GLY A 118 4.79 -4.79 16.43
N GLN A 119 4.32 -3.88 17.28
CA GLN A 119 4.78 -2.49 17.26
C GLN A 119 6.28 -2.40 17.61
N ILE A 120 7.05 -1.70 16.79
CA ILE A 120 8.46 -1.38 17.02
C ILE A 120 8.54 -0.15 17.91
N ARG A 121 9.23 -0.26 19.04
CA ARG A 121 9.50 0.86 19.95
C ARG A 121 10.59 1.77 19.36
N GLN A 122 10.56 3.06 19.71
CA GLN A 122 11.60 4.02 19.27
C GLN A 122 13.03 3.57 19.61
N ALA A 123 13.23 2.97 20.79
CA ALA A 123 14.54 2.43 21.20
C ALA A 123 15.09 1.32 20.28
N ASN A 124 14.23 0.72 19.45
CA ASN A 124 14.56 -0.39 18.55
C ASN A 124 14.42 0.02 17.07
N GLY A 125 14.55 1.31 16.76
CA GLY A 125 14.44 1.83 15.38
C GLY A 125 13.01 2.12 14.90
N GLY A 126 12.01 2.03 15.79
CA GLY A 126 10.65 2.50 15.50
C GLY A 126 10.53 4.03 15.56
N TRP A 127 9.34 4.56 15.27
CA TRP A 127 9.06 6.00 15.30
C TRP A 127 7.78 6.33 16.06
N GLN A 128 7.60 7.61 16.38
CA GLN A 128 6.38 8.11 16.99
C GLN A 128 5.23 8.08 15.97
N THR A 129 4.14 7.39 16.31
CA THR A 129 2.96 7.34 15.46
C THR A 129 2.07 8.57 15.65
N ILE A 130 1.39 8.98 14.57
CA ILE A 130 0.43 10.08 14.57
C ILE A 130 -0.99 9.51 14.43
N ALA A 131 -1.90 9.98 15.28
CA ALA A 131 -3.30 9.57 15.24
C ALA A 131 -4.21 10.69 15.71
N PRO A 132 -5.49 10.70 15.31
CA PRO A 132 -6.48 11.59 15.91
C PRO A 132 -6.49 11.43 17.44
N PRO A 133 -6.74 12.51 18.19
CA PRO A 133 -6.79 12.44 19.65
C PRO A 133 -7.83 11.40 20.09
N GLN A 134 -7.48 10.58 21.09
CA GLN A 134 -8.46 9.69 21.70
C GLN A 134 -9.55 10.54 22.34
N ARG A 135 -10.75 10.50 21.77
CA ARG A 135 -11.93 11.07 22.43
C ARG A 135 -12.07 10.35 23.77
N ARG A 136 -11.95 11.10 24.88
CA ARG A 136 -12.24 10.61 26.23
C ARG A 136 -13.57 9.87 26.17
N SER A 137 -13.60 8.61 26.60
CA SER A 137 -14.85 7.88 26.74
C SER A 137 -15.78 8.73 27.61
N MET A 138 -17.01 8.97 27.12
CA MET A 138 -18.04 9.55 27.97
C MET A 138 -18.10 8.70 29.24
N PRO A 139 -18.11 9.29 30.46
CA PRO A 139 -18.22 8.50 31.68
C PRO A 139 -19.44 7.59 31.54
N ARG A 140 -19.24 6.28 31.68
CA ARG A 140 -20.32 5.28 31.61
C ARG A 140 -21.45 5.79 32.50
N MET A 141 -22.56 6.18 31.87
CA MET A 141 -23.78 6.54 32.58
C MET A 141 -24.12 5.32 33.44
N LYS A 142 -23.95 5.43 34.77
CA LYS A 142 -24.34 4.37 35.70
C LYS A 142 -25.82 4.09 35.42
N ARG A 143 -26.13 2.96 34.77
CA ARG A 143 -27.49 2.45 34.65
C ARG A 143 -28.02 2.36 36.08
N ARG A 144 -28.90 3.30 36.47
CA ARG A 144 -29.71 3.16 37.67
C ARG A 144 -30.55 1.89 37.45
N ARG A 145 -30.20 0.81 38.15
CA ARG A 145 -31.09 -0.33 38.30
C ARG A 145 -32.34 0.19 39.00
N ARG A 146 -33.48 0.09 38.32
CA ARG A 146 -34.79 0.02 38.96
C ARG A 146 -35.13 -1.44 39.09
#